data_AF-E4UAL1-F1
#
_entry.id   AF-E4UAL1-F1
#
_cell.length_a   1.000
_cell.length_b   1.000
_cell.length_c   1.000
_cell.angle_alpha   90.00
_cell.angle_beta   90.00
_cell.angle_gamma   90.00
#
_symmetry.space_group_name_H-M   'P 1'
#
loop_
_entity.id
_entity.type
_entity.pdbx_description
1 polymer ?
#
loop_
_entity_poly.entity_id
_entity_poly.type
_entity_poly.pdbx_seq_one_letter_code
_entity_poly.pdbx_strand_id
1 'polypeptide(L)'
;MKARRKTFFALLMSLAFAQVMAQQPPPLNAFDWGQVLERVSHAQEIVLVSVENLDDATAEALAQLGYEGVKVYLLTNDHSAALARLERSGAALLGGYAGPLVIVDGSVFAYVDEYEAFVEAPSGALAKLYLKQFGLGGSE
;
A
#
# COMPACT_ATOMS: atom_id res chain seq x y z
N MET A 1 -21.08 -0.30 -16.23
CA MET A 1 -19.98 0.65 -16.55
C MET A 1 -19.42 1.39 -15.31
N LYS A 2 -19.28 0.73 -14.14
CA LYS A 2 -18.85 1.39 -12.88
C LYS A 2 -17.38 1.17 -12.47
N ALA A 3 -16.67 0.20 -13.06
CA ALA A 3 -15.29 -0.12 -12.66
C ALA A 3 -14.22 0.82 -13.27
N ARG A 4 -14.39 1.27 -14.52
CA ARG A 4 -13.36 2.03 -15.26
C ARG A 4 -13.03 3.42 -14.71
N ARG A 5 -13.95 4.06 -13.96
CA ARG A 5 -13.69 5.39 -13.38
C ARG A 5 -12.79 5.35 -12.15
N LYS A 6 -12.72 4.22 -11.43
CA LYS A 6 -11.94 4.12 -10.19
C LYS A 6 -10.43 4.01 -10.47
N THR A 7 -10.04 3.27 -11.50
CA THR A 7 -8.64 3.08 -11.90
C THR A 7 -8.00 4.36 -12.45
N PHE A 8 -8.77 5.16 -13.20
CA PHE A 8 -8.30 6.41 -13.80
C PHE A 8 -7.95 7.47 -12.76
N PHE A 9 -8.72 7.55 -11.67
CA PHE A 9 -8.49 8.54 -10.62
C PHE A 9 -7.28 8.17 -9.74
N ALA A 10 -7.06 6.89 -9.47
CA ALA A 10 -5.86 6.41 -8.79
C ALA A 10 -4.60 6.80 -9.58
N LEU A 11 -4.61 6.58 -10.90
CA LEU A 11 -3.52 6.99 -11.80
C LEU A 11 -3.26 8.50 -11.77
N LEU A 12 -4.31 9.32 -11.77
CA LEU A 12 -4.17 10.78 -11.68
C LEU A 12 -3.61 11.25 -10.34
N MET A 13 -4.00 10.61 -9.23
CA MET A 13 -3.49 10.94 -7.90
C MET A 13 -2.04 10.49 -7.71
N SER A 14 -1.66 9.31 -8.22
CA SER A 14 -0.27 8.84 -8.23
C SER A 14 0.62 9.78 -9.08
N LEU A 15 0.12 10.23 -10.24
CA LEU A 15 0.83 11.18 -11.09
C LEU A 15 0.98 12.56 -10.43
N ALA A 16 -0.08 13.07 -9.79
CA ALA A 16 -0.04 14.35 -9.08
C ALA A 16 0.93 14.29 -7.89
N PHE A 17 0.95 13.18 -7.14
CA PHE A 17 1.89 12.99 -6.05
C PHE A 17 3.34 12.91 -6.56
N ALA A 18 3.60 12.12 -7.61
CA ALA A 18 4.92 12.04 -8.24
C ALA A 18 5.40 13.41 -8.75
N GLN A 19 4.52 14.23 -9.35
CA GLN A 19 4.88 15.58 -9.82
C GLN A 19 5.19 16.54 -8.69
N VAL A 20 4.50 16.46 -7.55
CA VAL A 20 4.78 17.29 -6.37
C VAL A 20 6.10 16.87 -5.72
N MET A 21 6.41 15.58 -5.70
CA MET A 21 7.66 15.05 -5.15
C MET A 21 8.87 15.34 -6.05
N ALA A 22 8.73 15.23 -7.38
CA ALA A 22 9.79 15.53 -8.35
C ALA A 22 10.26 17.00 -8.35
N GLN A 23 9.51 17.91 -7.72
CA GLN A 23 9.89 19.32 -7.58
C GLN A 23 10.61 19.64 -6.25
N GLN A 24 10.81 18.66 -5.37
CA GLN A 24 11.51 18.85 -4.10
C GLN A 24 12.87 18.10 -4.11
N PRO A 25 13.90 18.61 -3.39
CA PRO A 25 15.12 17.84 -3.16
C PRO A 25 14.79 16.48 -2.49
N PRO A 26 15.63 15.44 -2.64
CA PRO A 26 15.33 14.10 -2.15
C PRO A 26 14.87 14.19 -0.69
N PRO A 27 13.67 13.69 -0.38
CA PRO A 27 13.05 13.95 0.90
C PRO A 27 13.92 13.39 2.02
N LEU A 28 14.09 14.15 3.11
CA LEU A 28 14.73 13.68 4.35
C LEU A 28 14.04 12.44 4.94
N ASN A 29 12.86 12.09 4.43
CA ASN A 29 12.01 10.98 4.84
C ASN A 29 11.90 9.94 3.70
N ALA A 30 13.04 9.54 3.13
CA ALA A 30 13.14 8.40 2.22
C ALA A 30 13.34 7.12 3.04
N PHE A 31 12.50 6.11 2.81
CA PHE A 31 12.50 4.84 3.52
C PHE A 31 12.77 3.69 2.56
N ASP A 32 13.60 2.74 2.99
CA ASP A 32 13.71 1.45 2.30
C ASP A 32 12.57 0.50 2.69
N TRP A 33 12.48 -0.64 1.99
CA TRP A 33 11.46 -1.66 2.27
C TRP A 33 11.53 -2.23 3.69
N GLY A 34 12.73 -2.41 4.25
CA GLY A 34 12.92 -2.93 5.60
C GLY A 34 12.32 -1.97 6.64
N GLN A 35 12.55 -0.67 6.48
CA GLN A 35 11.98 0.37 7.33
C GLN A 35 10.46 0.46 7.21
N VAL A 36 9.91 0.31 6.00
CA VAL A 36 8.44 0.25 5.82
C VAL A 36 7.88 -1.01 6.48
N LEU A 37 8.54 -2.16 6.35
CA LEU A 37 8.13 -3.41 6.98
C LEU A 37 8.19 -3.34 8.51
N GLU A 38 9.17 -2.65 9.08
CA GLU A 38 9.24 -2.40 10.52
C GLU A 38 8.01 -1.62 11.01
N ARG A 39 7.60 -0.57 10.28
CA ARG A 39 6.35 0.16 10.58
C ARG A 39 5.12 -0.75 10.49
N VAL A 40 5.06 -1.56 9.44
CA VAL A 40 3.98 -2.53 9.20
C VAL A 40 3.93 -3.58 10.30
N SER A 41 5.06 -4.04 10.85
CA SER A 41 5.10 -5.00 11.95
C SER A 41 4.54 -4.48 13.28
N HIS A 42 4.43 -3.16 13.43
CA HIS A 42 3.85 -2.50 14.60
C HIS A 42 2.43 -1.99 14.37
N ALA A 43 1.86 -2.23 13.18
CA ALA A 43 0.54 -1.76 12.79
C ALA A 43 -0.55 -2.38 13.67
N GLN A 44 -1.51 -1.56 14.10
CA GLN A 44 -2.63 -2.03 14.92
C GLN A 44 -3.95 -2.09 14.15
N GLU A 45 -4.05 -1.39 13.03
CA GLU A 45 -5.33 -1.22 12.32
C GLU A 45 -5.36 -1.91 10.96
N ILE A 46 -5.05 -1.14 9.91
CA ILE A 46 -5.24 -1.51 8.52
C ILE A 46 -3.91 -1.32 7.81
N VAL A 47 -3.47 -2.39 7.16
CA VAL A 47 -2.32 -2.37 6.27
C VAL A 47 -2.84 -2.55 4.85
N LEU A 48 -2.71 -1.54 4.01
CA LEU A 48 -2.92 -1.69 2.56
C LEU A 48 -1.56 -1.70 1.89
N VAL A 49 -1.27 -2.76 1.13
CA VAL A 49 -0.07 -2.88 0.32
C VAL A 49 -0.48 -2.99 -1.14
N SER A 50 0.08 -2.14 -1.99
CA SER A 50 -0.01 -2.23 -3.44
C SER A 50 1.38 -2.43 -3.98
N VAL A 51 1.64 -3.59 -4.59
CA VAL A 51 2.95 -3.95 -5.15
C VAL A 51 2.78 -4.74 -6.43
N GLU A 52 3.71 -4.56 -7.37
CA GLU A 52 3.64 -5.23 -8.67
C GLU A 52 4.00 -6.71 -8.53
N ASN A 53 5.13 -6.99 -7.88
CA ASN A 53 5.60 -8.33 -7.54
C ASN A 53 5.81 -8.39 -6.03
N LEU A 54 5.28 -9.44 -5.40
CA LEU A 54 5.42 -9.67 -3.97
C LEU A 54 6.43 -10.80 -3.74
N ASP A 55 7.54 -10.50 -3.08
CA ASP A 55 8.49 -11.56 -2.70
C ASP A 55 7.98 -12.39 -1.51
N ASP A 56 8.54 -13.59 -1.35
CA ASP A 56 8.11 -14.53 -0.31
C ASP A 56 8.29 -13.96 1.12
N ALA A 57 9.32 -13.13 1.35
CA ALA A 57 9.60 -12.59 2.67
C ALA A 57 8.56 -11.54 3.09
N THR A 58 8.21 -10.64 2.18
CA THR A 58 7.17 -9.62 2.35
C THR A 58 5.80 -10.28 2.50
N ALA A 59 5.52 -11.31 1.70
CA ALA A 59 4.30 -12.09 1.84
C ALA A 59 4.19 -12.77 3.22
N GLU A 60 5.26 -13.38 3.71
CA GLU A 60 5.27 -14.02 5.03
C GLU A 60 5.07 -12.99 6.16
N ALA A 61 5.73 -11.83 6.09
CA ALA A 61 5.56 -10.76 7.07
C ALA A 61 4.11 -10.24 7.11
N LEU A 62 3.50 -10.03 5.94
CA LEU A 62 2.11 -9.61 5.84
C LEU A 62 1.13 -10.71 6.28
N ALA A 63 1.43 -11.97 6.00
CA ALA A 63 0.62 -13.09 6.47
C ALA A 63 0.67 -13.22 8.00
N GLN A 64 1.84 -13.00 8.61
CA GLN A 64 1.99 -13.02 10.07
C GLN A 64 1.09 -11.98 10.74
N LEU A 65 1.01 -10.77 10.18
CA LEU A 65 0.09 -9.74 10.65
C LEU A 65 -1.38 -10.14 10.53
N GLY A 66 -1.74 -10.82 9.42
CA GLY A 66 -3.07 -11.41 9.26
C GLY A 66 -3.39 -12.42 10.38
N TYR A 67 -2.45 -13.31 10.72
CA TYR A 67 -2.61 -14.26 11.82
C TYR A 67 -2.74 -13.59 13.19
N GLU A 68 -2.12 -12.43 13.36
CA GLU A 68 -2.22 -11.60 14.58
C GLU A 68 -3.51 -10.77 14.64
N GLY A 69 -4.36 -10.85 13.60
CA GLY A 69 -5.67 -10.20 13.55
C GLY A 69 -5.66 -8.80 12.91
N VAL A 70 -4.54 -8.36 12.36
CA VAL A 70 -4.43 -7.10 11.63
C VAL A 70 -5.12 -7.23 10.28
N LYS A 71 -5.87 -6.19 9.87
CA LYS A 71 -6.57 -6.21 8.58
C LYS A 71 -5.61 -5.84 7.46
N VAL A 72 -5.08 -6.86 6.78
CA VAL A 72 -4.19 -6.70 5.63
C VAL A 72 -4.99 -6.74 4.33
N TYR A 73 -4.80 -5.74 3.48
CA TYR A 73 -5.34 -5.67 2.13
C TYR A 73 -4.20 -5.62 1.12
N LEU A 74 -4.21 -6.53 0.15
CA LEU A 74 -3.19 -6.58 -0.89
C LEU A 74 -3.80 -6.28 -2.27
N LEU A 75 -3.18 -5.33 -2.96
CA LEU A 75 -3.39 -5.00 -4.36
C LEU A 75 -2.15 -5.47 -5.13
N THR A 76 -2.30 -6.57 -5.85
CA THR A 76 -1.28 -7.01 -6.79
C THR A 76 -1.91 -7.63 -8.04
N ASN A 77 -1.14 -7.65 -9.12
CA ASN A 77 -1.42 -8.44 -10.33
C ASN A 77 -0.69 -9.78 -10.31
N ASP A 78 0.13 -10.03 -9.29
CA ASP A 78 0.83 -11.30 -9.12
C ASP A 78 -0.18 -12.44 -8.86
N HIS A 79 0.22 -13.65 -9.23
CA HIS A 79 -0.51 -14.91 -9.02
C HIS A 79 0.39 -15.98 -8.37
N SER A 80 1.47 -15.56 -7.71
CA SER A 80 2.43 -16.42 -7.02
C SER A 80 1.82 -17.26 -5.90
N ALA A 81 2.49 -18.35 -5.54
CA ALA A 81 2.12 -19.20 -4.41
C ALA A 81 2.15 -18.46 -3.06
N ALA A 82 2.87 -17.33 -2.98
CA ALA A 82 2.93 -16.47 -1.82
C ALA A 82 1.55 -15.87 -1.48
N LEU A 83 0.73 -15.57 -2.49
CA LEU A 83 -0.64 -15.08 -2.31
C LEU A 83 -1.55 -16.08 -1.60
N ALA A 84 -1.40 -17.37 -1.90
CA ALA A 84 -2.19 -18.41 -1.26
C ALA A 84 -1.88 -18.56 0.24
N ARG A 85 -0.70 -18.11 0.71
CA ARG A 85 -0.40 -18.01 2.15
C ARG A 85 -1.09 -16.79 2.76
N LEU A 86 -1.02 -15.67 2.06
CA LEU A 86 -1.67 -14.42 2.48
C LEU A 86 -3.20 -14.61 2.65
N GLU A 87 -3.86 -15.21 1.67
CA GLU A 87 -5.31 -15.48 1.75
C GLU A 87 -5.66 -16.34 2.96
N ARG A 88 -4.84 -17.33 3.28
CA ARG A 88 -5.04 -18.21 4.45
C ARG A 88 -4.86 -17.49 5.78
N SER A 89 -4.10 -16.40 5.82
CA SER A 89 -3.95 -15.57 7.02
C SER A 89 -5.15 -14.67 7.30
N GLY A 90 -6.14 -14.62 6.40
CA GLY A 90 -7.27 -13.69 6.49
C GLY A 90 -7.02 -12.35 5.81
N ALA A 91 -5.88 -12.17 5.14
CA ALA A 91 -5.64 -11.01 4.30
C ALA A 91 -6.59 -11.00 3.09
N ALA A 92 -7.09 -9.82 2.75
CA ALA A 92 -8.02 -9.64 1.64
C ALA A 92 -7.26 -9.24 0.37
N LEU A 93 -7.33 -10.10 -0.66
CA LEU A 93 -6.83 -9.77 -1.99
C LEU A 93 -7.88 -8.96 -2.76
N LEU A 94 -7.54 -7.73 -3.13
CA LEU A 94 -8.46 -6.84 -3.84
C LEU A 94 -8.29 -6.87 -5.37
N GLY A 95 -7.19 -7.46 -5.84
CA GLY A 95 -6.83 -7.55 -7.26
C GLY A 95 -6.50 -6.20 -7.90
N GLY A 96 -5.56 -6.20 -8.84
CA GLY A 96 -5.10 -4.99 -9.52
C GLY A 96 -3.85 -4.39 -8.87
N TYR A 97 -3.29 -3.37 -9.51
CA TYR A 97 -2.08 -2.68 -9.04
C TYR A 97 -2.28 -1.17 -9.20
N ALA A 98 -1.95 -0.40 -8.16
CA ALA A 98 -2.15 1.05 -8.11
C ALA A 98 -0.82 1.85 -8.01
N GLY A 99 0.31 1.22 -8.34
CA GLY A 99 1.65 1.73 -8.02
C GLY A 99 2.16 1.16 -6.70
N PRO A 100 3.47 1.27 -6.39
CA PRO A 100 4.03 0.74 -5.16
C PRO A 100 3.68 1.68 -4.00
N LEU A 101 2.76 1.23 -3.14
CA LEU A 101 2.15 2.03 -2.08
C LEU A 101 1.90 1.18 -0.84
N VAL A 102 2.21 1.71 0.34
CA VAL A 102 1.85 1.12 1.63
C VAL A 102 1.08 2.15 2.46
N ILE A 103 -0.05 1.75 3.03
CA ILE A 103 -0.80 2.55 4.00
C ILE A 103 -0.80 1.78 5.31
N VAL A 104 -0.32 2.42 6.37
CA VAL A 104 -0.24 1.85 7.71
C VAL A 104 -0.51 2.94 8.74
N ASP A 105 -1.39 2.67 9.70
CA ASP A 105 -1.75 3.58 10.81
C ASP A 105 -2.07 5.03 10.38
N GLY A 106 -2.64 5.20 9.18
CA GLY A 106 -2.99 6.50 8.62
C GLY A 106 -1.85 7.25 7.91
N SER A 107 -0.64 6.72 7.89
CA SER A 107 0.46 7.19 7.04
C SER A 107 0.42 6.53 5.66
N VAL A 108 0.88 7.26 4.63
CA VAL A 108 0.98 6.77 3.26
C VAL A 108 2.45 6.78 2.85
N PHE A 109 2.97 5.63 2.47
CA PHE A 109 4.31 5.43 1.93
C PHE A 109 4.19 5.12 0.44
N ALA A 110 4.56 6.07 -0.41
CA ALA A 110 4.53 5.87 -1.87
C ALA A 110 5.96 5.73 -2.39
N TYR A 111 6.22 4.70 -3.18
CA TYR A 111 7.53 4.51 -3.79
C TYR A 111 7.74 5.50 -4.93
N VAL A 112 8.93 6.08 -4.99
CA VAL A 112 9.34 7.04 -6.00
C VAL A 112 10.59 6.50 -6.70
N ASP A 113 10.45 6.10 -7.96
CA ASP A 113 11.52 5.48 -8.76
C ASP A 113 12.78 6.34 -8.84
N GLU A 114 12.64 7.67 -8.89
CA GLU A 114 13.77 8.61 -8.94
C GLU A 114 14.71 8.50 -7.74
N TYR A 115 14.18 8.12 -6.58
CA TYR A 115 14.94 7.99 -5.34
C TYR A 115 15.16 6.54 -4.93
N GLU A 116 14.62 5.59 -5.70
CA GLU A 116 14.56 4.17 -5.37
C GLU A 116 14.05 3.89 -3.94
N ALA A 117 13.14 4.74 -3.43
CA ALA A 117 12.73 4.75 -2.02
C ALA A 117 11.24 5.06 -1.84
N PHE A 118 10.70 4.65 -0.69
CA PHE A 118 9.38 5.07 -0.22
C PHE A 118 9.46 6.46 0.41
N VAL A 119 8.53 7.33 0.04
CA VAL A 119 8.38 8.65 0.64
C VAL A 119 7.11 8.65 1.47
N GLU A 120 7.25 8.97 2.75
CA GLU A 120 6.10 9.12 3.65
C GLU A 120 5.41 10.46 3.41
N ALA A 121 4.12 10.40 3.06
CA ALA A 121 3.20 11.52 3.17
C ALA A 121 2.44 11.40 4.50
N PRO A 122 2.71 12.28 5.49
CA PRO A 122 2.05 12.25 6.79
C PRO A 122 0.65 12.87 6.68
N SER A 123 -0.28 12.16 6.03
CA SER A 123 -1.65 12.65 5.86
C SER A 123 -2.67 11.54 6.01
N GLY A 124 -3.26 11.47 7.21
CA GLY A 124 -4.43 10.63 7.47
C GLY A 124 -5.62 10.94 6.54
N ALA A 125 -5.72 12.16 6.01
CA ALA A 125 -6.71 12.51 4.99
C ALA A 125 -6.44 11.82 3.65
N LEU A 126 -5.16 11.73 3.25
CA LEU A 126 -4.76 11.03 2.04
C LEU A 126 -4.93 9.52 2.17
N ALA A 127 -4.54 8.94 3.31
CA ALA A 127 -4.77 7.53 3.62
C ALA A 127 -6.26 7.17 3.53
N LYS A 128 -7.13 7.96 4.16
CA LYS A 128 -8.59 7.78 4.10
C LYS A 128 -9.12 7.89 2.67
N LEU A 129 -8.59 8.82 1.87
CA LEU A 129 -8.99 8.97 0.48
C LEU A 129 -8.64 7.73 -0.35
N TYR A 130 -7.42 7.19 -0.20
CA TYR A 130 -7.00 5.97 -0.89
C TYR A 130 -7.86 4.77 -0.47
N LEU A 131 -8.03 4.54 0.84
CA LEU A 131 -8.87 3.45 1.35
C LEU A 131 -10.30 3.53 0.76
N LYS A 132 -10.91 4.73 0.78
CA LYS A 132 -12.25 4.96 0.22
C LYS A 132 -12.34 4.63 -1.27
N GLN A 133 -11.30 4.89 -2.07
CA GLN A 133 -11.28 4.56 -3.51
C GLN A 133 -11.41 3.05 -3.76
N PHE A 134 -10.78 2.24 -2.91
CA PHE A 134 -10.83 0.78 -2.96
C PHE A 134 -12.08 0.19 -2.27
N GLY A 135 -12.96 1.04 -1.74
CA GLY A 135 -14.13 0.60 -0.97
C GLY A 135 -13.77 0.07 0.41
N LEU A 136 -12.57 0.38 0.89
CA LEU A 136 -12.11 0.09 2.23
C LEU A 136 -12.37 1.30 3.14
N GLY A 137 -12.80 1.08 4.37
CA GLY A 137 -13.09 2.16 5.31
C GLY A 137 -14.54 2.70 5.27
N GLY A 138 -15.52 1.81 5.41
CA GLY A 138 -16.79 2.14 6.08
C GLY A 138 -16.70 1.61 7.52
N SER A 139 -17.08 2.36 8.54
CA SER A 139 -18.35 3.05 8.74
C SER A 139 -18.10 4.43 9.40
N GLU A 140 -18.82 5.51 9.10
CA GLU A 140 -20.15 5.72 9.70
C GLU A 140 -20.95 4.46 9.90
#